data_AF-A0A0S8CY14-F1
#
_entry.id   AF-A0A0S8CY14-F1
#
_cell.length_a   1.000
_cell.length_b   1.000
_cell.length_c   1.000
_cell.angle_alpha   90.00
_cell.angle_beta   90.00
_cell.angle_gamma   90.00
#
_symmetry.space_group_name_H-M   'P 1'
#
loop_
_entity.id
_entity.type
_entity.pdbx_description
1 polymer ?
#
loop_
_entity_poly.entity_id
_entity_poly.type
_entity_poly.pdbx_seq_one_letter_code
_entity_poly.pdbx_strand_id
1 'polypeptide(L)'
;MKNKHDGKHMNMLTQSDETRWDEDYVWATSQESKRHALALSLIGSIVHKHGGTVQTDPETHSISIDVPNDEKLACAEELSRKVDMTLH
;
A
#
# COMPACT_ATOMS: atom_id res chain seq x y z
N MET A 1 18.13 -25.38 -53.99
CA MET A 1 16.74 -25.35 -53.49
C MET A 1 16.48 -26.59 -52.65
N LYS A 2 15.89 -26.39 -51.45
CA LYS A 2 15.31 -27.36 -50.50
C LYS A 2 16.28 -28.15 -49.61
N ASN A 3 16.66 -27.55 -48.48
CA ASN A 3 17.02 -28.30 -47.27
C ASN A 3 15.75 -28.50 -46.43
N LYS A 4 15.36 -29.76 -46.24
CA LYS A 4 14.35 -30.18 -45.27
C LYS A 4 15.06 -30.50 -43.96
N HIS A 5 14.65 -29.85 -42.88
CA HIS A 5 14.90 -30.32 -41.52
C HIS A 5 13.56 -30.27 -40.77
N ASP A 6 12.93 -31.44 -40.70
CA ASP A 6 11.95 -31.79 -39.68
C ASP A 6 12.71 -32.18 -38.40
N GLY A 7 12.18 -31.82 -37.22
CA GLY A 7 12.66 -32.39 -35.96
C GLY A 7 12.70 -31.44 -34.77
N LYS A 8 11.52 -31.06 -34.31
CA LYS A 8 11.16 -30.48 -33.01
C LYS A 8 11.92 -31.14 -31.84
N HIS A 9 12.74 -30.38 -31.11
CA HIS A 9 13.06 -30.67 -29.70
C HIS A 9 13.01 -29.36 -28.91
N MET A 10 11.96 -29.26 -28.10
CA MET A 10 11.80 -28.23 -27.07
C MET A 10 12.93 -28.41 -26.06
N ASN A 11 13.71 -27.37 -25.82
CA ASN A 11 14.48 -27.28 -24.58
C ASN A 11 14.16 -25.94 -23.93
N MET A 12 13.54 -26.08 -22.75
CA MET A 12 13.16 -25.04 -21.81
C MET A 12 14.36 -24.13 -21.53
N LEU A 13 14.35 -22.93 -22.10
CA LEU A 13 14.96 -21.78 -21.48
C LEU A 13 13.91 -21.24 -20.51
N THR A 14 14.08 -21.56 -19.24
CA THR A 14 13.33 -21.00 -18.11
C THR A 14 13.63 -19.51 -18.01
N GLN A 15 12.90 -18.72 -18.80
CA GLN A 15 12.56 -17.32 -18.61
C GLN A 15 11.11 -17.35 -18.07
N SER A 16 10.71 -16.72 -16.97
CA SER A 16 11.23 -15.51 -16.39
C SER A 16 10.69 -15.33 -14.95
N ASP A 17 11.51 -14.74 -14.08
CA ASP A 17 11.15 -14.05 -12.83
C ASP A 17 10.26 -12.79 -13.07
N GLU A 18 9.23 -12.89 -13.92
CA GLU A 18 8.43 -11.73 -14.36
C GLU A 18 7.03 -11.64 -13.75
N THR A 19 6.58 -12.63 -12.95
CA THR A 19 5.23 -12.60 -12.39
C THR A 19 5.11 -11.90 -11.04
N ARG A 20 6.21 -11.63 -10.34
CA ARG A 20 6.15 -11.01 -9.00
C ARG A 20 5.86 -9.50 -9.04
N TRP A 21 6.21 -8.82 -10.13
CA TRP A 21 6.10 -7.36 -10.23
C TRP A 21 4.69 -6.88 -10.62
N ASP A 22 3.89 -7.74 -11.25
CA ASP A 22 2.56 -7.37 -11.74
C ASP A 22 1.53 -7.23 -10.60
N GLU A 23 1.56 -8.13 -9.61
CA GLU A 23 0.60 -8.10 -8.49
C GLU A 23 0.83 -6.92 -7.55
N ASP A 24 2.08 -6.63 -7.17
CA ASP A 24 2.45 -5.47 -6.35
C ASP A 24 2.16 -4.13 -7.06
N TYR A 25 2.38 -4.05 -8.37
CA TYR A 25 2.10 -2.86 -9.16
C TYR A 25 0.59 -2.62 -9.35
N VAL A 26 -0.17 -3.68 -9.61
CA VAL A 26 -1.65 -3.60 -9.70
C VAL A 26 -2.25 -3.23 -8.35
N TRP A 27 -1.71 -3.75 -7.24
CA TRP A 27 -2.13 -3.35 -5.90
C TRP A 27 -1.82 -1.87 -5.65
N ALA A 28 -0.59 -1.40 -5.88
CA ALA A 28 -0.21 0.01 -5.68
C ALA A 28 -1.02 1.00 -6.54
N THR A 29 -1.50 0.58 -7.71
CA THR A 29 -2.27 1.43 -8.64
C THR A 29 -3.78 1.34 -8.46
N SER A 30 -4.27 0.39 -7.67
CA SER A 30 -5.68 0.19 -7.33
C SER A 30 -6.29 1.45 -6.68
N GLN A 31 -7.58 1.70 -6.95
CA GLN A 31 -8.32 2.75 -6.27
C GLN A 31 -8.35 2.53 -4.74
N GLU A 32 -8.35 1.28 -4.31
CA GLU A 32 -8.33 0.92 -2.89
C GLU A 32 -7.04 1.39 -2.21
N SER A 33 -5.88 1.08 -2.81
CA SER A 33 -4.57 1.50 -2.31
C SER A 33 -4.40 3.02 -2.29
N LYS A 34 -4.95 3.71 -3.31
CA LYS A 34 -4.99 5.18 -3.32
C LYS A 34 -5.84 5.74 -2.18
N ARG A 35 -7.02 5.17 -1.91
CA ARG A 35 -7.88 5.58 -0.78
C ARG A 35 -7.21 5.30 0.56
N HIS A 36 -6.57 4.14 0.72
CA HIS A 36 -5.80 3.80 1.91
C HIS A 36 -4.64 4.77 2.15
N ALA A 37 -3.84 5.07 1.11
CA ALA A 37 -2.75 6.02 1.20
C ALA A 37 -3.25 7.43 1.58
N LEU A 38 -4.37 7.88 0.99
CA LEU A 38 -4.99 9.17 1.35
C LEU A 38 -5.48 9.18 2.80
N ALA A 39 -6.15 8.12 3.25
CA ALA A 39 -6.61 7.99 4.63
C ALA A 39 -5.43 8.05 5.62
N LEU A 40 -4.35 7.30 5.35
CA LEU A 40 -3.14 7.33 6.17
C LEU A 40 -2.46 8.69 6.18
N SER A 41 -2.42 9.39 5.04
CA SER A 41 -1.92 10.76 4.95
C SER A 41 -2.75 11.72 5.80
N LEU A 42 -4.08 11.58 5.81
CA LEU A 42 -4.97 12.39 6.64
C LEU A 42 -4.75 12.12 8.13
N ILE A 43 -4.73 10.84 8.51
CA ILE A 43 -4.50 10.40 9.90
C ILE A 43 -3.17 10.94 10.39
N GLY A 44 -2.09 10.76 9.62
CA GLY A 44 -0.76 11.29 9.94
C GLY A 44 -0.75 12.80 10.12
N SER A 45 -1.47 13.55 9.27
CA SER A 45 -1.57 15.00 9.37
C SER A 45 -2.28 15.45 10.65
N ILE A 46 -3.36 14.77 11.05
CA ILE A 46 -4.10 15.07 12.28
C ILE A 46 -3.26 14.72 13.51
N VAL A 47 -2.68 13.51 13.53
CA VAL A 47 -1.81 13.07 14.63
C VAL A 47 -0.62 14.01 14.81
N HIS A 48 0.03 14.44 13.73
CA HIS A 48 1.15 15.38 13.80
C HIS A 48 0.74 16.76 14.32
N LYS A 49 -0.45 17.25 13.95
CA LYS A 49 -1.01 18.51 14.48
C LYS A 49 -1.15 18.47 16.00
N HIS A 50 -1.48 17.30 16.56
CA HIS A 50 -1.61 17.07 18.01
C HIS A 50 -0.27 16.70 18.68
N GLY A 51 0.87 16.84 17.99
CA GLY A 51 2.20 16.52 18.51
C GLY A 51 2.49 15.03 18.60
N GLY A 52 1.69 14.19 17.94
CA GLY A 52 1.88 12.75 17.88
C GLY A 52 2.74 12.28 16.72
N THR A 53 2.95 10.96 16.66
CA THR A 53 3.69 10.29 15.60
C THR A 53 2.92 9.08 15.05
N VAL A 54 3.10 8.78 13.76
CA VAL A 54 2.55 7.59 13.10
C VAL A 54 3.71 6.79 12.53
N GLN A 55 3.74 5.50 12.84
CA GLN A 55 4.71 4.55 12.31
C GLN A 55 3.97 3.41 11.62
N THR A 56 4.40 3.07 10.42
CA THR A 56 3.87 1.95 9.64
C THR A 56 4.90 0.86 9.58
N ASP A 57 4.52 -0.35 9.98
CA ASP A 57 5.37 -1.52 9.89
C ASP A 57 4.90 -2.40 8.71
N PRO A 58 5.68 -2.48 7.63
CA PRO A 58 5.29 -3.22 6.43
C PRO A 58 5.34 -4.74 6.63
N GLU A 59 6.13 -5.25 7.57
CA GLU A 59 6.27 -6.69 7.82
C GLU A 59 5.01 -7.24 8.51
N THR A 60 4.52 -6.52 9.52
CA THR A 60 3.34 -6.88 10.32
C THR A 60 2.05 -6.26 9.80
N HIS A 61 2.13 -5.43 8.75
CA HIS A 61 1.00 -4.67 8.20
C HIS A 61 0.27 -3.86 9.27
N SER A 62 1.03 -3.35 10.25
CA SER A 62 0.48 -2.64 11.42
C SER A 62 0.78 -1.16 11.38
N ILE A 63 -0.09 -0.38 12.01
CA ILE A 63 0.05 1.06 12.14
C ILE A 63 0.06 1.39 13.63
N SER A 64 1.14 2.00 14.09
CA SER A 64 1.29 2.48 15.47
C SER A 64 1.09 3.99 15.49
N ILE A 65 0.21 4.45 16.38
CA ILE A 65 -0.10 5.87 16.58
C ILE A 65 0.21 6.22 18.02
N ASP A 66 1.11 7.17 18.22
CA ASP A 66 1.42 7.73 19.53
C ASP A 66 0.99 9.20 19.57
N VAL A 67 0.27 9.58 20.62
CA VAL A 67 -0.24 10.95 20.82
C VAL A 67 -0.05 11.32 22.29
N PRO A 68 0.39 12.55 22.60
CA PRO A 68 0.46 13.04 23.98
C PRO A 68 -0.86 12.85 24.73
N ASN A 69 -0.83 12.41 25.98
CA ASN A 69 -2.05 12.08 26.74
C ASN A 69 -3.05 13.24 26.83
N ASP A 70 -2.58 14.48 26.99
CA ASP A 70 -3.42 15.69 27.01
C ASP A 70 -4.17 15.92 25.69
N GLU A 71 -3.60 15.47 24.57
CA GLU A 71 -4.13 15.70 23.22
C GLU A 71 -4.87 14.48 22.65
N LYS A 72 -4.83 13.32 23.32
CA LYS A 72 -5.45 12.06 22.83
C LYS A 72 -6.93 12.21 22.52
N LEU A 73 -7.68 12.88 23.39
CA LEU A 73 -9.12 13.05 23.21
C LEU A 73 -9.43 13.96 22.01
N ALA A 74 -8.79 15.12 21.94
CA ALA A 74 -8.96 16.07 20.84
C ALA A 74 -8.56 15.46 19.49
N CYS A 75 -7.46 14.70 19.47
CA CYS A 75 -7.01 13.98 18.28
C CYS A 75 -8.02 12.91 17.82
N ALA A 76 -8.59 12.14 18.75
CA ALA A 76 -9.58 11.12 18.43
C ALA A 76 -10.89 11.72 17.88
N GLU A 77 -11.34 12.84 18.45
CA GLU A 77 -12.53 13.56 17.96
C GLU A 77 -12.31 14.14 16.56
N GLU A 78 -11.14 14.73 16.30
CA GLU A 78 -10.81 15.27 14.97
C GLU A 78 -10.65 14.17 13.92
N LEU A 79 -10.04 13.03 14.28
CA LEU A 79 -9.96 11.84 13.42
C LEU A 79 -11.35 11.34 13.05
N SER A 80 -12.23 11.16 14.04
CA SER A 80 -13.59 10.68 13.82
C SER A 80 -14.38 11.62 12.90
N ARG A 81 -14.23 12.94 13.09
CA ARG A 81 -14.93 13.93 12.25
C ARG A 81 -14.42 13.95 10.80
N LYS A 82 -13.10 13.88 10.59
CA LYS A 82 -12.51 14.04 9.25
C LYS A 82 -12.49 12.76 8.44
N VAL A 83 -12.28 11.61 9.08
CA VAL A 83 -12.27 10.31 8.39
C VAL A 83 -13.67 9.94 7.91
N ASP A 84 -14.71 10.23 8.69
CA ASP A 84 -16.11 10.00 8.32
C ASP A 84 -16.55 10.83 7.09
N MET A 85 -16.05 12.07 6.98
CA MET A 85 -16.30 12.93 5.81
C MET A 85 -15.58 12.48 4.53
N THR A 86 -14.54 11.64 4.64
CA THR A 86 -13.70 11.24 3.49
C THR A 86 -14.12 9.89 2.89
N LEU A 87 -15.00 9.15 3.58
CA LEU A 87 -15.47 7.82 3.18
C LEU A 87 -16.85 7.80 2.48
N HIS A 88 -17.46 8.97 2.29
CA HIS A 88 -18.67 9.18 1.48
C HIS A 88 -18.32 9.68 0.07
#